data_AF-A0A7T1T2I0-F1
#
_entry.id   AF-A0A7T1T2I0-F1
#
_cell.length_a   1.000
_cell.length_b   1.000
_cell.length_c   1.000
_cell.angle_alpha   90.00
_cell.angle_beta   90.00
_cell.angle_gamma   90.00
#
_symmetry.space_group_name_H-M   'P 1'
#
loop_
_entity.id
_entity.type
_entity.pdbx_description
1 polymer ?
#
loop_
_entity_poly.entity_id
_entity_poly.type
_entity_poly.pdbx_seq_one_letter_code
_entity_poly.pdbx_strand_id
1 'polypeptide(L)'
;MDPPHFHFGFHAEYDFVAKATTNISPHLAEWYLTREQFQQLPGTPGLYRLRVPEQDGRRRAQQAVKDLRAHGFTVHTDLALDPAARQPVMLTERRNRRAEASSVRSPQQSPALTFTRPASEAASFARPPLRAPARPGTSPSRRRS
;
A
#
# COMPACT_ATOMS: atom_id res chain seq x y z
N MET A 1 -12.48 -6.62 27.01
CA MET A 1 -12.61 -6.88 25.57
C MET A 1 -13.69 -5.98 25.06
N ASP A 2 -13.32 -4.97 24.27
CA ASP A 2 -14.31 -4.07 23.67
C ASP A 2 -15.23 -4.84 22.72
N PRO A 3 -16.55 -4.59 22.73
CA PRO A 3 -17.46 -5.27 21.85
C PRO A 3 -17.08 -5.01 20.38
N PRO A 4 -17.09 -6.05 19.52
CA PRO A 4 -16.76 -5.88 18.11
C PRO A 4 -17.79 -4.95 17.44
N HIS A 5 -17.33 -4.16 16.48
CA HIS A 5 -18.17 -3.30 15.64
C HIS A 5 -18.73 -4.08 14.43
N PHE A 6 -17.96 -5.06 13.94
CA PHE A 6 -18.32 -5.89 12.80
C PHE A 6 -17.99 -7.37 13.05
N HIS A 7 -18.83 -8.24 12.50
CA HIS A 7 -18.57 -9.68 12.38
C HIS A 7 -18.56 -10.08 10.90
N PHE A 8 -17.50 -10.73 10.44
CA PHE A 8 -17.42 -11.31 9.10
C PHE A 8 -17.44 -12.82 9.17
N GLY A 9 -18.21 -13.45 8.31
CA GLY A 9 -18.34 -14.90 8.31
C GLY A 9 -18.91 -15.46 7.02
N PHE A 10 -19.12 -16.76 7.05
CA PHE A 10 -19.78 -17.48 5.97
C PHE A 10 -21.28 -17.68 6.23
N HIS A 11 -22.10 -17.49 5.21
CA HIS A 11 -23.53 -17.77 5.21
C HIS A 11 -23.85 -18.80 4.14
N ALA A 12 -24.62 -19.83 4.49
CA ALA A 12 -24.92 -20.95 3.59
C ALA A 12 -25.58 -20.51 2.26
N GLU A 13 -26.37 -19.44 2.29
CA GLU A 13 -27.10 -18.93 1.11
C GLU A 13 -26.37 -17.79 0.37
N TYR A 14 -25.49 -17.05 1.04
CA TYR A 14 -24.92 -15.80 0.50
C TYR A 14 -23.38 -15.77 0.45
N ASP A 15 -22.75 -16.90 0.75
CA ASP A 15 -21.31 -17.09 0.91
C ASP A 15 -20.71 -16.13 1.94
N PHE A 16 -20.31 -14.92 1.54
CA PHE A 16 -19.60 -13.98 2.40
C PHE A 16 -20.54 -12.92 2.94
N VAL A 17 -20.67 -12.87 4.26
CA VAL A 17 -21.52 -11.90 4.95
C VAL A 17 -20.75 -11.09 5.98
N ALA A 18 -21.22 -9.86 6.18
CA ALA A 18 -20.78 -8.96 7.23
C ALA A 18 -22.01 -8.55 8.06
N LYS A 19 -21.89 -8.63 9.38
CA LYS A 19 -22.91 -8.19 10.33
C LYS A 19 -22.37 -7.02 11.15
N ALA A 20 -23.02 -5.86 11.04
CA ALA A 20 -22.79 -4.73 11.92
C ALA A 20 -23.40 -5.03 13.30
N THR A 21 -22.68 -4.68 14.37
CA THR A 21 -23.20 -4.80 15.74
C THR A 21 -23.84 -3.49 16.19
N THR A 22 -24.41 -3.50 17.39
CA THR A 22 -24.96 -2.29 18.03
C THR A 22 -23.87 -1.30 18.47
N ASN A 23 -22.59 -1.67 18.41
CA ASN A 23 -21.48 -0.81 18.81
C ASN A 23 -21.05 0.18 17.72
N ILE A 24 -21.69 0.14 16.54
CA ILE A 24 -21.44 1.10 15.45
C ILE A 24 -22.76 1.69 14.96
N SER A 25 -22.73 2.95 14.55
CA SER A 25 -23.90 3.60 13.94
C SER A 25 -24.26 2.90 12.61
N PRO A 26 -25.55 2.61 12.34
CA PRO A 26 -25.99 1.94 11.12
C PRO A 26 -25.53 2.65 9.83
N HIS A 27 -25.60 3.98 9.81
CA HIS A 27 -25.16 4.77 8.65
C HIS A 27 -23.64 4.63 8.41
N LEU A 28 -22.85 4.55 9.48
CA LEU A 28 -21.40 4.37 9.37
C LEU A 28 -21.06 2.96 8.88
N ALA A 29 -21.75 1.95 9.41
CA ALA A 29 -21.60 0.57 8.94
C ALA A 29 -21.95 0.45 7.45
N GLU A 30 -23.08 1.04 7.02
CA GLU A 30 -23.50 1.06 5.62
C GLU A 30 -22.46 1.76 4.73
N TRP A 31 -21.94 2.91 5.16
CA TRP A 31 -20.94 3.66 4.41
C TRP A 31 -19.66 2.85 4.16
N TYR A 32 -19.12 2.21 5.21
CA TYR A 32 -17.91 1.38 5.06
C TYR A 32 -18.19 0.13 4.22
N LEU A 33 -19.27 -0.59 4.52
CA LEU A 33 -19.56 -1.88 3.86
C LEU A 33 -19.92 -1.69 2.38
N THR A 34 -20.62 -0.61 2.02
CA THR A 34 -20.94 -0.30 0.62
C THR A 34 -19.68 -0.06 -0.20
N ARG A 35 -18.66 0.59 0.38
CA ARG A 35 -17.35 0.82 -0.27
C ARG A 35 -16.58 -0.48 -0.44
N GLU A 36 -16.69 -1.39 0.52
CA GLU A 36 -16.16 -2.75 0.45
C GLU A 36 -17.00 -3.69 -0.43
N GLN A 37 -17.94 -3.14 -1.23
CA GLN A 37 -18.80 -3.86 -2.16
C GLN A 37 -19.77 -4.86 -1.51
N PHE A 38 -20.00 -4.71 -0.21
CA PHE A 38 -21.12 -5.35 0.45
C PHE A 38 -22.39 -4.56 0.15
N GLN A 39 -23.52 -5.25 0.12
CA GLN A 39 -24.84 -4.65 0.03
C GLN A 39 -25.68 -5.13 1.19
N GLN A 40 -26.53 -4.24 1.70
CA GLN A 40 -27.46 -4.62 2.75
C GLN A 40 -28.41 -5.69 2.22
N LEU A 41 -28.66 -6.71 3.04
CA LEU A 41 -29.60 -7.76 2.70
C LEU A 41 -31.04 -7.25 2.94
N PRO A 42 -31.93 -7.30 1.95
CA PRO A 42 -33.33 -6.94 2.14
C PRO A 42 -33.95 -7.77 3.27
N GLY A 43 -34.72 -7.14 4.15
CA GLY A 43 -35.41 -7.82 5.25
C GLY A 43 -34.54 -8.13 6.48
N THR A 44 -33.22 -7.94 6.43
CA THR A 44 -32.35 -8.16 7.61
C THR A 44 -31.46 -6.94 7.88
N PRO A 45 -31.89 -6.00 8.74
CA PRO A 45 -31.10 -4.80 9.04
C PRO A 45 -29.77 -5.15 9.70
N GLY A 46 -28.70 -4.47 9.28
CA GLY A 46 -27.35 -4.71 9.79
C GLY A 46 -26.65 -5.96 9.25
N LEU A 47 -27.31 -6.76 8.40
CA LEU A 47 -26.68 -7.86 7.67
C LEU A 47 -26.40 -7.43 6.23
N TYR A 48 -25.19 -7.70 5.78
CA TYR A 48 -24.70 -7.32 4.47
C TYR A 48 -24.08 -8.53 3.79
N ARG A 49 -24.34 -8.71 2.49
CA ARG A 49 -23.73 -9.75 1.67
C ARG A 49 -22.78 -9.14 0.65
N LEU A 50 -21.75 -9.87 0.27
CA LEU A 50 -20.88 -9.45 -0.82
C LEU A 50 -21.64 -9.47 -2.16
N ARG A 51 -21.49 -8.44 -3.00
CA ARG A 51 -22.23 -8.33 -4.27
C ARG A 51 -21.88 -9.40 -5.29
N VAL A 52 -20.58 -9.74 -5.42
CA VAL A 52 -20.07 -10.71 -6.39
C VAL A 52 -19.15 -11.68 -5.65
N PRO A 53 -19.71 -12.70 -4.97
CA PRO A 53 -18.93 -13.64 -4.16
C PRO A 53 -18.03 -14.56 -5.00
N GLU A 54 -18.45 -14.86 -6.24
CA GLU A 54 -17.75 -15.76 -7.15
C GLU A 54 -16.37 -15.25 -7.57
N GLN A 55 -16.17 -13.93 -7.59
CA GLN A 55 -14.93 -13.32 -8.04
C GLN A 55 -14.15 -12.74 -6.85
N ASP A 56 -13.17 -13.51 -6.38
CA ASP A 56 -12.27 -13.12 -5.28
C ASP A 56 -12.99 -12.84 -3.95
N GLY A 57 -14.15 -13.46 -3.69
CA GLY A 57 -14.96 -13.15 -2.50
C GLY A 57 -14.20 -13.27 -1.18
N ARG A 58 -13.38 -14.32 -1.03
CA ARG A 58 -12.51 -14.48 0.15
C ARG A 58 -11.45 -13.39 0.27
N ARG A 59 -10.81 -13.00 -0.84
CA ARG A 59 -9.77 -11.96 -0.81
C ARG A 59 -10.39 -10.60 -0.47
N ARG A 60 -11.56 -10.28 -1.04
CA ARG A 60 -12.28 -9.03 -0.74
C ARG A 60 -12.75 -8.99 0.71
N ALA A 61 -13.31 -10.08 1.23
CA ALA A 61 -13.69 -10.16 2.65
C ALA A 61 -12.47 -10.00 3.58
N GLN A 62 -11.34 -10.64 3.26
CA GLN A 62 -10.07 -10.47 4.00
C GLN A 62 -9.56 -9.02 3.95
N GLN A 63 -9.68 -8.37 2.79
CA GLN A 63 -9.26 -6.99 2.59
C GLN A 63 -10.15 -6.02 3.39
N ALA A 64 -11.48 -6.19 3.34
CA ALA A 64 -12.43 -5.41 4.13
C ALA A 64 -12.14 -5.50 5.64
N VAL A 65 -11.86 -6.71 6.15
CA VAL A 65 -11.47 -6.92 7.55
C VAL A 65 -10.20 -6.14 7.88
N LYS A 66 -9.18 -6.23 7.02
CA LYS A 66 -7.91 -5.55 7.22
C LYS A 66 -8.09 -4.04 7.24
N ASP A 67 -8.89 -3.51 6.32
CA ASP A 67 -9.12 -2.07 6.20
C ASP A 67 -9.91 -1.55 7.40
N LEU A 68 -10.97 -2.23 7.83
CA LEU A 68 -11.72 -1.85 9.04
C LEU A 68 -10.84 -1.88 10.31
N ARG A 69 -9.99 -2.89 10.46
CA ARG A 69 -9.02 -2.94 11.57
C ARG A 69 -8.01 -1.79 11.50
N ALA A 70 -7.57 -1.41 10.29
CA ALA A 70 -6.67 -0.28 10.09
C ALA A 70 -7.32 1.07 10.46
N HIS A 71 -8.64 1.18 10.37
CA HIS A 71 -9.41 2.35 10.83
C HIS A 71 -9.71 2.34 12.34
N GLY A 72 -9.19 1.35 13.09
CA GLY A 72 -9.35 1.26 14.54
C GLY A 72 -10.63 0.55 15.00
N PHE A 73 -11.37 -0.08 14.08
CA PHE A 73 -12.55 -0.86 14.48
C PHE A 73 -12.15 -2.25 14.98
N THR A 74 -12.80 -2.65 16.07
CA THR A 74 -12.78 -4.06 16.52
C THR A 74 -13.60 -4.92 15.56
N VAL A 75 -12.95 -5.83 14.83
CA VAL A 75 -13.57 -6.72 13.84
C VAL A 75 -13.33 -8.18 14.19
N HIS A 76 -14.42 -8.91 14.41
CA HIS A 76 -14.41 -10.36 14.58
C HIS A 76 -14.63 -11.05 13.23
N THR A 77 -13.93 -12.15 13.02
CA THR A 77 -13.99 -12.89 11.76
C THR A 77 -13.94 -14.38 12.00
N ASP A 78 -14.65 -15.15 11.20
CA ASP A 78 -14.43 -16.60 11.12
C ASP A 78 -12.97 -16.89 10.72
N LEU A 79 -12.40 -17.98 11.24
CA LEU A 79 -10.99 -18.33 11.06
C LEU A 79 -10.59 -18.43 9.58
N ALA A 80 -11.51 -18.87 8.71
CA ALA A 80 -11.28 -18.97 7.27
C ALA A 80 -11.16 -17.61 6.55
N LEU A 81 -11.69 -16.54 7.17
CA LEU A 81 -11.65 -15.16 6.67
C LEU A 81 -10.63 -14.28 7.40
N ASP A 82 -10.02 -14.76 8.48
CA ASP A 82 -9.06 -13.95 9.22
C ASP A 82 -7.75 -13.78 8.41
N PRO A 83 -7.40 -12.55 7.99
CA PRO A 83 -6.13 -12.31 7.32
C PRO A 83 -4.93 -12.56 8.25
N ALA A 84 -5.11 -12.47 9.58
CA ALA A 84 -4.04 -12.69 10.55
C ALA A 84 -3.71 -14.18 10.74
N ALA A 85 -4.70 -15.08 10.59
CA ALA A 85 -4.49 -16.53 10.61
C ALA A 85 -3.54 -17.02 9.51
N ARG A 86 -3.32 -16.21 8.47
CA ARG A 86 -2.47 -16.52 7.32
C ARG A 86 -1.09 -15.89 7.35
N GLN A 87 -0.70 -15.19 8.42
CA GLN A 87 0.64 -14.62 8.55
C GLN A 87 1.67 -15.74 8.41
N PRO A 88 2.38 -15.82 7.27
CA PRO A 88 3.24 -16.94 7.02
C PRO A 88 4.55 -16.67 7.75
N VAL A 89 5.02 -17.71 8.41
CA VAL A 89 6.39 -17.93 8.92
C VAL A 89 7.49 -17.42 7.97
N MET A 90 7.16 -17.22 6.68
CA MET A 90 8.00 -16.63 5.63
C MET A 90 8.44 -15.17 5.82
N LEU A 91 7.68 -14.31 6.53
CA LEU A 91 8.16 -12.94 6.79
C LEU A 91 9.33 -12.96 7.79
N THR A 92 9.26 -13.86 8.77
CA THR A 92 10.32 -14.10 9.75
C THR A 92 11.54 -14.74 9.08
N GLU A 93 11.36 -15.74 8.22
CA GLU A 93 12.47 -16.36 7.47
C GLU A 93 13.17 -15.38 6.52
N ARG A 94 12.43 -14.54 5.78
CA ARG A 94 13.02 -13.53 4.87
C ARG A 94 13.80 -12.47 5.63
N ARG A 95 13.35 -12.12 6.84
CA ARG A 95 14.02 -11.15 7.73
C ARG A 95 15.27 -11.77 8.35
N ASN A 96 15.21 -13.03 8.78
CA ASN A 96 16.35 -13.79 9.28
C ASN A 96 17.41 -13.98 8.20
N ARG A 97 17.03 -14.38 6.97
CA ARG A 97 17.95 -14.53 5.83
C ARG A 97 18.64 -13.21 5.44
N ARG A 98 17.98 -12.06 5.64
CA ARG A 98 18.59 -10.73 5.45
C ARG A 98 19.56 -10.33 6.58
N ALA A 99 19.26 -10.70 7.82
CA ALA A 99 20.19 -10.49 8.95
C ALA A 99 21.44 -11.36 8.82
N GLU A 100 21.29 -12.59 8.32
CA GLU A 100 22.40 -13.50 8.01
C GLU A 100 23.27 -12.95 6.87
N ALA A 101 22.67 -12.44 5.79
CA ALA A 101 23.43 -11.84 4.68
C ALA A 101 24.26 -10.61 5.09
N SER A 102 23.82 -9.84 6.09
CA SER A 102 24.60 -8.73 6.66
C SER A 102 25.70 -9.19 7.62
N SER A 103 25.59 -10.38 8.21
CA SER A 103 26.63 -10.93 9.11
C SER A 103 27.79 -11.56 8.34
N VAL A 104 27.57 -12.04 7.10
CA VAL A 104 28.63 -12.64 6.26
C VAL A 104 29.52 -11.56 5.60
N ARG A 105 29.09 -10.29 5.56
CA ARG A 105 29.83 -9.19 4.92
C ARG A 105 30.52 -8.27 5.93
N SER A 106 31.28 -8.87 6.85
CA SER A 106 32.22 -8.14 7.68
C SER A 106 33.59 -8.82 7.65
N PRO A 107 34.56 -8.21 6.95
CA PRO A 107 35.91 -8.14 7.44
C PRO A 107 36.22 -6.67 7.72
N GLN A 108 36.16 -6.28 9.00
CA GLN A 108 37.09 -5.28 9.49
C GLN A 108 38.50 -5.81 9.21
N GLN A 109 39.30 -5.07 8.46
CA GLN A 109 40.66 -4.70 8.86
C GLN A 109 41.29 -3.78 7.81
N SER A 110 41.39 -2.50 8.17
CA SER A 110 42.37 -1.57 7.60
C SER A 110 43.78 -2.05 7.97
N PRO A 111 44.76 -1.79 7.08
CA PRO A 111 45.94 -1.07 7.55
C PRO A 111 46.12 0.22 6.76
N ALA A 112 46.54 1.25 7.48
CA ALA A 112 46.93 2.53 6.94
C ALA A 112 48.02 2.37 5.88
N LEU A 113 47.80 2.93 4.69
CA LEU A 113 48.87 3.33 3.78
C LEU A 113 48.61 4.77 3.36
N THR A 114 49.40 5.66 3.96
CA THR A 114 49.62 7.03 3.52
C THR A 114 50.12 7.00 2.08
N PHE A 115 49.36 7.52 1.12
CA PHE A 115 49.94 8.07 -0.10
C PHE A 115 49.07 9.18 -0.71
N THR A 116 49.56 10.40 -0.51
CA THR A 116 49.60 11.57 -1.41
C THR A 116 48.32 11.97 -2.17
N ARG A 117 47.73 13.07 -1.68
CA ARG A 117 46.70 13.90 -2.31
C ARG A 117 47.27 14.63 -3.55
N PRO A 118 46.74 14.44 -4.77
CA PRO A 118 46.91 15.45 -5.81
C PRO A 118 45.87 16.56 -5.63
N ALA A 119 46.38 17.79 -5.69
CA ALA A 119 45.61 19.02 -5.62
C ALA A 119 44.68 19.18 -6.82
N SER A 120 43.64 20.00 -6.61
CA SER A 120 42.71 20.53 -7.60
C SER A 120 43.33 20.81 -8.96
N GLU A 121 42.68 20.36 -10.03
CA GLU A 121 42.65 21.11 -11.28
C GLU A 121 41.26 21.02 -11.93
N ALA A 122 40.87 22.16 -12.47
CA ALA A 122 39.53 22.66 -12.67
C ALA A 122 38.66 21.85 -13.65
N ALA A 123 37.35 21.96 -13.42
CA ALA A 123 36.29 21.58 -14.34
C ALA A 123 36.54 22.14 -15.75
N SER A 124 36.82 21.25 -16.70
CA SER A 124 36.78 21.55 -18.13
C SER A 124 35.51 20.93 -18.70
N PHE A 125 34.41 21.68 -18.68
CA PHE A 125 33.20 21.34 -19.43
C PHE A 125 33.51 21.52 -20.92
N ALA A 126 33.77 20.41 -21.59
CA ALA A 126 33.95 20.35 -23.03
C ALA A 126 32.63 20.73 -23.74
N ARG A 127 32.66 21.84 -24.48
CA ARG A 127 31.63 22.21 -25.47
C ARG A 127 31.99 21.57 -26.82
N PRO A 128 31.09 20.85 -27.51
CA PRO A 128 31.31 20.51 -28.91
C PRO A 128 31.03 21.71 -29.84
N PRO A 129 31.73 21.83 -31.00
CA PRO A 129 31.70 23.03 -31.82
C PRO A 129 30.77 22.95 -33.06
N LEU A 130 30.38 24.16 -33.50
CA LEU A 130 30.20 24.62 -34.90
C LEU A 130 29.02 24.11 -35.75
N ARG A 131 28.12 25.05 -36.13
CA ARG A 131 27.87 25.43 -37.55
C ARG A 131 27.03 26.71 -37.67
N ALA A 132 27.59 27.76 -38.27
CA ALA A 132 26.87 28.82 -38.99
C ALA A 132 26.79 28.41 -40.48
N PRO A 133 25.90 28.92 -41.36
CA PRO A 133 25.52 30.34 -41.59
C PRO A 133 23.98 30.52 -41.76
N ALA A 134 23.32 31.65 -42.02
CA ALA A 134 23.64 32.90 -42.73
C ALA A 134 22.67 34.04 -42.28
N ARG A 135 23.08 35.30 -42.48
CA ARG A 135 22.24 36.53 -42.45
C ARG A 135 21.36 36.60 -43.73
N PRO A 136 20.43 37.57 -43.98
CA PRO A 136 20.14 38.86 -43.29
C PRO A 136 18.63 39.27 -43.19
N GLY A 137 18.37 40.39 -42.48
CA GLY A 137 17.11 41.18 -42.55
C GLY A 137 15.99 40.61 -41.66
N THR A 138 15.18 41.38 -40.92
CA THR A 138 14.72 42.76 -41.08
C THR A 138 14.14 43.19 -39.72
N SER A 139 14.52 44.35 -39.19
CA SER A 139 13.67 45.14 -38.27
C SER A 139 12.38 45.57 -39.02
N PRO A 140 11.22 45.91 -38.41
CA PRO A 140 11.14 46.76 -37.21
C PRO A 140 9.92 46.57 -36.25
N SER A 141 10.01 47.28 -35.11
CA SER A 141 8.95 48.01 -34.37
C SER A 141 7.57 47.39 -34.11
N ARG A 142 7.24 47.25 -32.82
CA ARG A 142 5.98 47.71 -32.19
C ARG A 142 6.12 47.58 -30.66
N ARG A 143 6.33 48.66 -29.89
CA ARG A 143 5.34 49.61 -29.36
C ARG A 143 4.05 48.94 -28.88
N ARG A 144 3.91 48.73 -27.57
CA ARG A 144 2.81 49.27 -26.74
C ARG A 144 2.94 48.84 -25.28
N SER A 145 2.89 49.84 -24.40
CA SER A 145 2.40 49.78 -23.03
C SER A 145 0.96 49.31 -22.96
#